data_AF-A0A7X9A588-F1
#
_entry.id   AF-A0A7X9A588-F1
#
_cell.length_a   1.000
_cell.length_b   1.000
_cell.length_c   1.000
_cell.angle_alpha   90.00
_cell.angle_beta   90.00
_cell.angle_gamma   90.00
#
_symmetry.space_group_name_H-M   'P 1'
#
loop_
_entity.id
_entity.type
_entity.pdbx_description
1 polymer ?
#
loop_
_entity_poly.entity_id
_entity_poly.type
_entity_poly.pdbx_seq_one_letter_code
_entity_poly.pdbx_strand_id
1 'polypeptide(L)'
;MKLIIDNYKNIKNSEPLTITIGNFDGIHLAHQALLKKLSKYKDTKSGLVTFNPHPSKLFKVPNYQKLISLDDKIKIISNFNIDYMFIVEFDEEFSKLSVNEFINFLKNLNVKRVIIG
;
A
#
# COMPACT_ATOMS: atom_id res chain seq x y z
N MET A 1 -5.01 -11.21 -7.38
CA MET A 1 -4.66 -10.26 -6.31
C MET A 1 -5.63 -10.42 -5.15
N LYS A 2 -5.14 -10.69 -3.94
CA LYS A 2 -5.91 -10.69 -2.69
C LYS A 2 -6.00 -9.27 -2.15
N LEU A 3 -7.22 -8.80 -1.91
CA LEU A 3 -7.52 -7.47 -1.40
C LEU A 3 -7.80 -7.55 0.10
N ILE A 4 -7.14 -6.71 0.90
CA ILE A 4 -7.37 -6.59 2.34
C ILE A 4 -7.53 -5.11 2.67
N ILE A 5 -8.64 -4.74 3.30
CA ILE A 5 -8.96 -3.37 3.70
C ILE A 5 -9.32 -3.41 5.17
N ASP A 6 -8.48 -2.79 6.01
CA ASP A 6 -8.70 -2.81 7.47
C ASP A 6 -7.78 -1.78 8.17
N ASN A 7 -7.99 -1.60 9.47
CA ASN A 7 -7.05 -0.96 10.36
C ASN A 7 -5.73 -1.74 10.41
N TYR A 8 -4.59 -1.03 10.48
CA TYR A 8 -3.25 -1.61 10.42
C TYR A 8 -2.97 -2.70 11.47
N LYS A 9 -3.68 -2.70 12.61
CA LYS A 9 -3.56 -3.73 13.66
C LYS A 9 -4.17 -5.08 13.26
N ASN A 10 -5.15 -5.07 12.37
CA ASN A 10 -5.90 -6.25 11.94
C ASN A 10 -5.32 -6.86 10.66
N ILE A 11 -4.57 -6.10 9.87
CA ILE A 11 -3.91 -6.60 8.68
C ILE A 11 -2.77 -7.53 9.08
N LYS A 12 -2.91 -8.81 8.74
CA LYS A 12 -1.93 -9.85 9.01
C LYS A 12 -1.65 -10.66 7.76
N ASN A 13 -0.40 -11.08 7.62
CA ASN A 13 0.04 -11.96 6.55
C ASN A 13 1.25 -12.79 7.02
N SER A 14 1.28 -14.07 6.66
CA SER A 14 2.38 -14.99 6.99
C SER A 14 3.27 -15.32 5.79
N GLU A 15 2.87 -15.04 4.55
CA GLU A 15 3.71 -15.28 3.37
C GLU A 15 4.83 -14.22 3.29
N PRO A 16 6.07 -14.57 2.92
CA PRO A 16 7.13 -13.58 2.82
C PRO A 16 6.83 -12.57 1.69
N LEU A 17 6.92 -11.26 1.98
CA LEU A 17 6.54 -10.21 1.03
C LEU A 17 7.72 -9.37 0.53
N THR A 18 7.68 -9.05 -0.76
CA THR A 18 8.28 -7.82 -1.31
C THR A 18 7.17 -6.80 -1.52
N ILE A 19 7.27 -5.64 -0.88
CA ILE A 19 6.23 -4.61 -0.96
C ILE A 19 6.71 -3.30 -1.58
N THR A 20 5.75 -2.53 -2.08
CA THR A 20 5.87 -1.08 -2.26
C THR A 20 4.80 -0.38 -1.41
N ILE A 21 5.06 0.86 -1.00
CA ILE A 21 4.21 1.62 -0.09
C ILE A 21 3.98 3.00 -0.70
N GLY A 22 2.72 3.47 -0.72
CA GLY A 22 2.42 4.81 -1.18
C GLY A 22 0.94 5.10 -1.37
N ASN A 23 0.61 6.33 -1.78
CA ASN A 23 -0.77 6.73 -2.02
C ASN A 23 -1.33 6.14 -3.32
N PHE A 24 -0.51 5.93 -4.35
CA PHE A 24 -0.92 5.41 -5.65
C PHE A 24 -2.15 6.13 -6.23
N ASP A 25 -2.24 7.45 -6.01
CA ASP A 25 -3.29 8.28 -6.62
C ASP A 25 -2.89 8.58 -8.07
N GLY A 26 -3.81 8.36 -9.02
CA GLY A 26 -3.58 8.50 -10.46
C GLY A 26 -2.71 7.42 -11.13
N ILE A 27 -1.96 6.60 -10.38
CA ILE A 27 -1.17 5.44 -10.89
C ILE A 27 -0.35 5.78 -12.17
N HIS A 28 0.36 6.90 -12.14
CA HIS A 28 1.22 7.35 -13.23
C HIS A 28 2.40 6.39 -13.51
N LEU A 29 3.19 6.66 -14.56
CA LEU A 29 4.25 5.77 -15.04
C LEU A 29 5.25 5.32 -13.96
N ALA A 30 5.67 6.20 -13.05
CA ALA A 30 6.56 5.81 -11.95
C ALA A 30 5.91 4.82 -10.96
N HIS A 31 4.63 4.97 -10.62
CA HIS A 31 3.90 3.95 -9.85
C HIS A 31 3.86 2.62 -10.60
N GLN A 32 3.55 2.64 -11.89
CA GLN A 32 3.52 1.43 -12.71
C GLN A 32 4.89 0.74 -12.78
N ALA A 33 5.99 1.50 -12.79
CA ALA A 33 7.34 0.95 -12.74
C ALA A 33 7.61 0.21 -11.41
N LEU A 34 7.19 0.77 -10.27
CA LEU A 34 7.27 0.10 -8.97
C LEU A 34 6.45 -1.20 -8.97
N LEU A 35 5.19 -1.15 -9.41
CA LEU A 35 4.29 -2.31 -9.50
C LEU A 35 4.88 -3.43 -10.37
N LYS A 36 5.44 -3.07 -11.54
CA LYS A 36 6.15 -4.02 -12.43
C LYS A 36 7.44 -4.57 -11.82
N LYS A 37 8.10 -3.83 -10.94
CA LYS A 37 9.34 -4.27 -10.27
C LYS A 37 9.04 -5.30 -9.18
N LEU A 38 7.91 -5.21 -8.48
CA LEU A 38 7.53 -6.17 -7.44
C LEU A 38 7.46 -7.60 -7.96
N SER A 39 6.87 -7.81 -9.14
CA SER A 39 6.62 -9.15 -9.71
C SER A 39 7.89 -9.86 -10.22
N LYS A 40 9.04 -9.16 -10.23
CA LYS A 40 10.35 -9.73 -10.60
C LYS A 40 10.96 -10.59 -9.51
N TYR A 41 10.60 -10.37 -8.25
CA TYR A 41 11.12 -11.12 -7.12
C TYR A 41 10.32 -12.41 -6.93
N LYS A 42 10.97 -13.57 -7.11
CA LYS A 42 10.31 -14.90 -7.07
C LYS A 42 10.42 -15.60 -5.72
N ASP A 43 11.30 -15.11 -4.84
CA ASP A 43 11.50 -15.58 -3.47
C ASP A 43 10.39 -15.15 -2.50
N THR A 44 9.50 -14.26 -2.93
CA THR A 44 8.47 -13.64 -2.10
C THR A 44 7.20 -13.38 -2.91
N LYS A 45 6.08 -13.21 -2.21
CA LYS A 45 4.86 -12.66 -2.79
C LYS A 45 4.99 -11.15 -2.97
N SER A 46 4.37 -10.62 -4.01
CA SER A 46 4.34 -9.20 -4.32
C SER A 46 3.20 -8.51 -3.60
N GLY A 47 3.47 -7.39 -2.93
CA GLY A 47 2.47 -6.65 -2.17
C GLY A 47 2.49 -5.15 -2.44
N LEU A 48 1.30 -4.56 -2.46
CA LEU A 48 1.11 -3.12 -2.43
C LEU A 48 0.50 -2.73 -1.09
N VAL A 49 1.11 -1.78 -0.37
CA VAL A 49 0.49 -1.08 0.76
C VAL A 49 0.07 0.31 0.30
N THR A 50 -1.23 0.61 0.42
CA THR A 50 -1.79 1.92 0.12
C THR A 50 -2.81 2.33 1.18
N PHE A 51 -3.41 3.50 1.02
CA PHE A 51 -4.16 4.17 2.07
C PHE A 51 -5.55 4.57 1.60
N ASN A 52 -6.54 4.37 2.45
CA ASN A 52 -7.87 4.94 2.31
C ASN A 52 -8.45 5.33 3.69
N PRO A 53 -8.97 6.54 3.89
CA PRO A 53 -8.99 7.67 2.96
C PRO A 53 -7.58 8.13 2.57
N HIS A 54 -7.47 8.99 1.54
CA HIS A 54 -6.18 9.57 1.18
C HIS A 54 -5.64 10.41 2.35
N PRO A 55 -4.35 10.36 2.71
CA PRO A 55 -3.77 11.09 3.84
C PRO A 55 -4.10 12.59 3.84
N SER A 56 -4.15 13.21 2.66
CA SER A 56 -4.57 14.61 2.50
C SER A 56 -5.93 14.96 3.11
N LYS A 57 -6.85 13.99 3.24
CA LYS A 57 -8.14 14.18 3.90
C LYS A 57 -7.96 14.42 5.40
N LEU A 58 -7.07 13.67 6.04
CA LEU A 58 -6.76 13.83 7.47
C LEU A 58 -5.99 15.13 7.71
N PHE A 59 -4.97 15.39 6.89
CA PHE A 59 -4.15 16.60 7.00
C PHE A 59 -4.80 17.88 6.47
N LYS A 60 -6.06 17.79 5.99
CA LYS A 60 -6.84 18.92 5.43
C LYS A 60 -6.04 19.76 4.42
N VAL A 61 -5.32 19.08 3.52
CA VAL A 61 -4.49 19.75 2.51
C VAL A 61 -5.39 20.61 1.61
N PRO A 62 -5.18 21.93 1.53
CA PRO A 62 -6.04 22.81 0.76
C PRO A 62 -5.97 22.46 -0.73
N ASN A 63 -7.12 22.52 -1.40
CA ASN A 63 -7.28 22.26 -2.84
C ASN A 63 -6.86 20.85 -3.31
N TYR A 64 -6.63 19.89 -2.41
CA TYR A 64 -6.35 18.52 -2.82
C TYR A 64 -7.59 17.86 -3.42
N GLN A 65 -7.45 17.36 -4.64
CA GLN A 65 -8.47 16.56 -5.31
C GLN A 65 -7.87 15.18 -5.62
N LYS A 66 -8.59 14.12 -5.26
CA LYS A 66 -8.20 12.76 -5.64
C LYS A 66 -8.25 12.64 -7.16
N LEU A 67 -7.20 12.07 -7.75
CA LEU A 67 -7.15 11.83 -9.19
C LEU A 67 -8.00 10.64 -9.61
N ILE A 68 -8.12 9.63 -8.74
CA ILE A 68 -8.94 8.43 -8.98
C ILE A 68 -9.73 8.01 -7.74
N SER A 69 -10.84 7.31 -7.96
CA SER A 69 -11.59 6.67 -6.87
C SER A 69 -10.84 5.46 -6.29
N LEU A 70 -11.29 4.95 -5.13
CA LEU A 70 -10.73 3.73 -4.58
C LEU A 70 -11.01 2.53 -5.49
N ASP A 71 -12.21 2.46 -6.07
CA ASP A 71 -12.62 1.39 -6.95
C ASP A 71 -11.80 1.40 -8.26
N ASP A 72 -11.56 2.58 -8.84
CA ASP A 72 -10.68 2.72 -9.99
C ASP A 72 -9.24 2.32 -9.65
N LYS A 73 -8.74 2.72 -8.47
CA LYS A 73 -7.42 2.31 -7.99
C LYS A 73 -7.30 0.78 -7.92
N ILE A 74 -8.27 0.10 -7.30
CA ILE A 74 -8.31 -1.37 -7.20
C ILE A 74 -8.36 -1.99 -8.59
N LYS A 75 -9.23 -1.49 -9.48
CA LYS A 75 -9.40 -1.99 -10.85
C LYS A 75 -8.16 -1.81 -11.72
N ILE A 76 -7.46 -0.69 -11.60
CA ILE A 76 -6.23 -0.45 -12.36
C ILE A 76 -5.12 -1.36 -11.84
N ILE A 77 -4.95 -1.46 -10.52
CA ILE A 77 -3.89 -2.27 -9.91
C ILE A 77 -4.12 -3.77 -10.12
N SER A 78 -5.38 -4.24 -10.19
CA SER A 78 -5.68 -5.64 -10.48
C SER A 78 -5.20 -6.11 -11.86
N ASN A 79 -4.92 -5.18 -12.78
CA ASN A 79 -4.33 -5.51 -14.08
C ASN A 79 -2.81 -5.76 -14.01
N PHE A 80 -2.18 -5.49 -12.87
CA PHE A 80 -0.78 -5.83 -12.62
C PHE A 80 -0.70 -7.21 -11.97
N ASN A 81 0.39 -7.93 -12.26
CA ASN A 81 0.66 -9.23 -11.67
C ASN A 81 1.15 -9.08 -10.22
N ILE A 82 0.24 -8.74 -9.30
CA ILE A 82 0.51 -8.54 -7.88
C ILE A 82 -0.34 -9.50 -7.05
N ASP A 83 0.30 -10.10 -6.04
CA ASP A 83 -0.35 -11.09 -5.17
C ASP A 83 -1.28 -10.42 -4.16
N TYR A 84 -0.85 -9.30 -3.55
CA TYR A 84 -1.56 -8.63 -2.45
C TYR A 84 -1.74 -7.12 -2.66
N MET A 85 -2.91 -6.62 -2.29
CA MET A 85 -3.17 -5.19 -2.08
C MET A 85 -3.73 -4.99 -0.68
N PHE A 86 -2.93 -4.36 0.17
CA PHE A 86 -3.27 -3.95 1.53
C PHE A 86 -3.67 -2.47 1.49
N ILE A 87 -4.93 -2.18 1.74
CA ILE A 87 -5.45 -0.82 1.90
C ILE A 87 -5.60 -0.58 3.39
N VAL A 88 -4.66 0.17 3.94
CA VAL A 88 -4.66 0.55 5.35
C VAL A 88 -5.64 1.69 5.55
N GLU A 89 -6.50 1.57 6.56
CA GLU A 89 -7.31 2.67 7.05
C GLU A 89 -6.40 3.79 7.56
N PHE A 90 -6.37 4.92 6.85
CA PHE A 90 -5.51 6.04 7.21
C PHE A 90 -6.25 7.00 8.13
N ASP A 91 -6.10 6.77 9.43
CA ASP A 91 -6.68 7.56 10.51
C ASP A 91 -5.59 8.30 11.31
N GLU A 92 -6.02 9.02 12.35
CA GLU A 92 -5.12 9.77 13.22
C GLU A 92 -4.13 8.86 13.96
N GLU A 93 -4.57 7.66 14.37
CA GLU A 93 -3.72 6.69 15.06
C GLU A 93 -2.59 6.20 14.14
N PHE A 94 -2.92 5.77 12.92
CA PHE A 94 -1.93 5.34 11.95
C PHE A 94 -0.96 6.47 11.56
N SER A 95 -1.47 7.70 11.44
CA SER A 95 -0.64 8.87 11.08
C SER A 95 0.40 9.23 12.15
N LYS A 96 0.19 8.79 13.40
CA LYS A 96 1.04 9.10 14.55
C LYS A 96 1.98 7.96 14.93
N LEU A 97 2.00 6.86 14.16
CA LEU A 97 2.94 5.78 14.42
C LEU A 97 4.37 6.29 14.41
N SER A 98 5.10 5.94 15.48
CA SER A 98 6.54 6.06 15.47
C SER A 98 7.15 5.15 14.41
N VAL A 99 8.40 5.44 14.04
CA VAL A 99 9.17 4.60 13.12
C VAL A 99 9.18 3.14 13.58
N ASN A 100 9.38 2.89 14.87
CA ASN A 100 9.43 1.52 15.41
C ASN A 100 8.08 0.80 15.28
N GLU A 101 6.97 1.48 15.54
CA GLU A 101 5.64 0.89 15.38
C GLU A 101 5.33 0.59 13.92
N PHE A 102 5.67 1.51 13.01
CA PHE A 102 5.53 1.29 11.58
C PHE A 102 6.38 0.11 11.08
N ILE A 103 7.63 0.01 11.52
CA ILE A 103 8.50 -1.13 11.20
C ILE A 103 7.95 -2.44 11.78
N ASN A 104 7.38 -2.42 12.99
CA ASN A 104 6.73 -3.60 13.58
C ASN A 104 5.49 -4.02 12.80
N PHE A 105 4.69 -3.07 12.32
CA PHE A 105 3.60 -3.36 11.39
C PHE A 105 4.09 -4.08 10.14
N LEU A 106 5.17 -3.61 9.50
CA LEU A 106 5.75 -4.28 8.34
C LEU A 106 6.29 -5.69 8.67
N LYS A 107 6.89 -5.87 9.85
CA LYS A 107 7.32 -7.20 10.33
C LYS A 107 6.15 -8.16 10.52
N ASN A 108 5.02 -7.68 11.04
CA ASN A 108 3.80 -8.47 11.22
C ASN A 108 3.16 -8.92 9.90
N LEU A 109 3.47 -8.24 8.80
CA LEU A 109 3.12 -8.66 7.44
C LEU A 109 4.14 -9.61 6.79
N ASN A 110 5.19 -10.00 7.52
CA ASN A 110 6.31 -10.80 7.02
C ASN A 110 7.05 -10.17 5.83
N VAL A 111 7.20 -8.83 5.84
CA VAL A 111 7.92 -8.10 4.80
C VAL A 111 9.41 -8.41 4.85
N LYS A 112 9.96 -8.88 3.73
CA LYS A 112 11.39 -9.17 3.53
C LYS A 112 12.10 -8.08 2.74
N ARG A 113 11.34 -7.33 1.94
CA ARG A 113 11.90 -6.33 1.03
C ARG A 113 10.90 -5.20 0.83
N VAL A 114 11.39 -3.96 0.88
CA VAL A 114 10.61 -2.77 0.58
C VAL A 114 11.23 -2.08 -0.64
N ILE A 115 10.39 -1.68 -1.58
CA ILE A 115 10.77 -0.91 -2.77
C ILE A 115 10.00 0.40 -2.74
N ILE A 116 10.72 1.50 -2.54
CA ILE A 116 10.20 2.86 -2.59
C ILE A 116 10.75 3.59 -3.82
N GLY A 117 10.04 4.63 -4.25
CA GLY A 117 10.43 5.54 -5.33
C GLY A 117 10.79 6.91 -4.79
#